data_AF-A0AAN5D2M8-F1
#
_entry.id   AF-A0AAN5D2M8-F1
#
_cell.length_a   1.000
_cell.length_b   1.000
_cell.length_c   1.000
_cell.angle_alpha   90.00
_cell.angle_beta   90.00
_cell.angle_gamma   90.00
#
_symmetry.space_group_name_H-M   'P 1'
#
loop_
_entity.id
_entity.type
_entity.pdbx_description
1 polymer ?
#
loop_
_entity_poly.entity_id
_entity_poly.type
_entity_poly.pdbx_seq_one_letter_code
_entity_poly.pdbx_strand_id
1 'polypeptide(L)'
;NNGLLPKIFKVMQTCDADCHLQCCLAFSVLVAEGTKAQILSLLAEKPMPALPAALTHTDHECAYYALFVIYKLLSIVSGNQLDTLKEEAKECGVVGHIKKLQENTNENVHKLARIISSKYFKDNDDKIANTGCAREGKGSDEKEIENEKE
;
A
#
# COMPACT_ATOMS: atom_id res chain seq x y z
N ASN A 1 -0.89 -17.16 12.88
CA ASN A 1 -1.01 -17.17 11.41
C ASN A 1 -0.66 -18.57 10.92
N ASN A 2 -1.61 -19.37 10.42
CA ASN A 2 -1.37 -20.77 10.00
C ASN A 2 -0.66 -20.88 8.62
N GLY A 3 0.06 -19.84 8.18
CA GLY A 3 0.74 -19.81 6.88
C GLY A 3 -0.18 -19.86 5.65
N LEU A 4 -1.49 -19.60 5.82
CA LEU A 4 -2.45 -19.60 4.72
C LEU A 4 -2.38 -18.33 3.87
N LEU A 5 -2.12 -17.17 4.48
CA LEU A 5 -2.05 -15.89 3.77
C LEU A 5 -1.00 -15.87 2.63
N PRO A 6 0.26 -16.28 2.85
CA PRO A 6 1.24 -16.37 1.76
C PRO A 6 0.81 -17.29 0.62
N LYS A 7 0.11 -18.39 0.94
CA LYS A 7 -0.38 -19.34 -0.07
C LYS A 7 -1.49 -18.73 -0.92
N ILE A 8 -2.40 -17.98 -0.31
CA ILE A 8 -3.49 -17.30 -1.02
C ILE A 8 -2.92 -16.21 -1.95
N PHE A 9 -1.92 -15.44 -1.51
CA PHE A 9 -1.25 -14.47 -2.38
C PHE A 9 -0.56 -15.13 -3.57
N LYS A 10 0.13 -16.25 -3.35
CA LYS A 10 0.77 -17.00 -4.44
C LYS A 10 -0.26 -17.50 -5.45
N VAL A 11 -1.40 -18.03 -4.98
CA VAL A 11 -2.49 -18.48 -5.86
C VAL A 11 -3.07 -17.30 -6.62
N MET A 12 -3.27 -16.15 -5.97
CA MET A 12 -3.77 -14.90 -6.57
C MET A 12 -2.82 -14.33 -7.63
N GLN A 13 -1.58 -14.81 -7.79
CA GLN A 13 -0.71 -14.36 -8.89
C GLN A 13 -0.80 -15.26 -10.12
N THR A 14 -1.35 -16.47 -9.99
CA THR A 14 -1.28 -17.52 -11.01
C THR A 14 -2.64 -18.08 -11.41
N CYS A 15 -3.74 -17.61 -10.84
CA CYS A 15 -5.06 -18.21 -11.01
C CYS A 15 -5.95 -17.47 -12.02
N ASP A 16 -6.99 -18.18 -12.48
CA ASP A 16 -7.96 -17.66 -13.44
C ASP A 16 -8.85 -16.56 -12.83
N ALA A 17 -9.56 -15.82 -13.69
CA ALA A 17 -10.38 -14.68 -13.29
C ALA A 17 -11.39 -14.99 -12.17
N ASP A 18 -12.07 -16.14 -12.24
CA ASP A 18 -13.01 -16.57 -11.19
C ASP A 18 -12.30 -16.82 -9.86
N CYS A 19 -11.08 -17.37 -9.90
CA CYS A 19 -10.28 -17.61 -8.71
C CYS A 19 -9.72 -16.30 -8.13
N HIS A 20 -9.34 -15.33 -8.96
CA HIS A 20 -8.98 -13.98 -8.50
C HIS A 20 -10.13 -13.32 -7.74
N LEU A 21 -11.36 -13.43 -8.25
CA LEU A 21 -12.54 -12.89 -7.57
C LEU A 21 -12.73 -13.55 -6.20
N GLN A 22 -12.66 -14.88 -6.12
CA GLN A 22 -12.77 -15.61 -4.85
C GLN A 22 -11.66 -15.23 -3.87
N CYS A 23 -10.43 -15.00 -4.34
CA CYS A 23 -9.34 -14.53 -3.48
C CYS A 23 -9.63 -13.10 -2.96
N CYS A 24 -10.09 -12.19 -3.82
CA CYS A 24 -10.47 -10.83 -3.42
C CYS A 24 -11.62 -10.82 -2.41
N LEU A 25 -12.62 -11.66 -2.64
CA LEU A 25 -13.73 -11.90 -1.72
C LEU A 25 -13.23 -12.39 -0.36
N ALA A 26 -12.37 -13.42 -0.33
CA ALA A 26 -11.80 -13.95 0.90
C ALA A 26 -11.03 -12.88 1.68
N PHE A 27 -10.22 -12.05 1.00
CA PHE A 27 -9.53 -10.92 1.65
C PHE A 27 -10.51 -9.86 2.15
N SER A 28 -11.56 -9.56 1.39
CA SER A 28 -12.58 -8.59 1.79
C SER A 28 -13.30 -9.00 3.08
N VAL A 29 -13.64 -10.28 3.22
CA VAL A 29 -14.24 -10.84 4.43
C VAL A 29 -13.23 -10.79 5.58
N LEU A 30 -11.98 -11.16 5.32
CA LEU A 30 -10.93 -11.10 6.34
C LEU A 30 -10.70 -9.67 6.88
N VAL A 31 -10.70 -8.64 6.03
CA VAL A 31 -10.52 -7.25 6.51
C VAL A 31 -11.82 -6.63 7.05
N ALA A 32 -12.98 -7.22 6.74
CA ALA A 32 -14.28 -6.79 7.27
C ALA A 32 -14.53 -7.34 8.68
N GLU A 33 -14.31 -8.64 8.87
CA GLU A 33 -14.65 -9.37 10.11
C GLU A 33 -13.42 -9.76 10.93
N GLY A 34 -12.22 -9.66 10.35
CA GLY A 34 -10.99 -10.02 11.03
C GLY A 34 -10.59 -9.04 12.12
N THR A 35 -9.86 -9.55 13.09
CA THR A 35 -9.27 -8.75 14.16
C THR A 35 -8.11 -7.90 13.65
N LYS A 36 -7.83 -6.78 14.32
CA LYS A 36 -6.68 -5.90 13.99
C LYS A 36 -5.37 -6.69 13.87
N ALA A 37 -5.13 -7.69 14.73
CA ALA A 37 -3.94 -8.53 14.68
C ALA A 37 -3.83 -9.37 13.40
N GLN A 38 -4.95 -9.92 12.91
CA GLN A 38 -4.99 -10.67 11.65
C GLN A 38 -4.72 -9.75 10.46
N ILE A 39 -5.26 -8.53 10.50
CA ILE A 39 -5.09 -7.55 9.43
C ILE A 39 -3.65 -6.99 9.40
N LEU A 40 -3.03 -6.79 10.57
CA LEU A 40 -1.61 -6.44 10.65
C LEU A 40 -0.71 -7.59 10.15
N SER A 41 -1.11 -8.84 10.40
CA SER A 41 -0.40 -10.01 9.83
C SER A 41 -0.53 -10.06 8.30
N LEU A 42 -1.69 -9.68 7.76
CA LEU A 42 -1.90 -9.53 6.32
C LEU A 42 -1.00 -8.43 5.74
N LEU A 43 -0.87 -7.30 6.45
CA LEU A 43 -0.03 -6.19 6.02
C LEU A 43 1.47 -6.55 5.98
N ALA A 44 1.92 -7.40 6.92
CA ALA A 44 3.29 -7.89 6.94
C ALA A 44 3.67 -8.69 5.68
N GLU A 45 2.69 -9.31 5.02
CA GLU A 45 2.87 -10.04 3.75
C GLU A 45 2.90 -9.12 2.52
N LYS A 46 2.79 -7.80 2.70
CA LYS A 46 2.77 -6.80 1.61
C LYS A 46 1.72 -7.12 0.55
N PRO A 47 0.43 -6.89 0.84
CA PRO A 47 -0.65 -7.21 -0.09
C PRO A 47 -0.68 -6.26 -1.31
N MET A 48 -0.09 -5.06 -1.20
CA MET A 48 -0.22 -3.99 -2.19
C MET A 48 0.25 -4.33 -3.60
N PRO A 49 1.33 -5.09 -3.84
CA PRO A 49 1.76 -5.48 -5.19
C PRO A 49 0.79 -6.42 -5.92
N ALA A 50 -0.06 -7.17 -5.20
CA ALA A 50 -1.01 -8.10 -5.82
C ALA A 50 -2.33 -7.42 -6.24
N LEU A 51 -2.65 -6.28 -5.62
CA LEU A 51 -3.93 -5.58 -5.81
C LEU A 51 -4.07 -4.87 -7.19
N PRO A 52 -3.02 -4.32 -7.83
CA PRO A 52 -3.13 -3.75 -9.16
C PRO A 52 -3.70 -4.72 -10.19
N ALA A 53 -3.28 -6.00 -10.15
CA ALA A 53 -3.83 -7.03 -11.04
C ALA A 53 -5.35 -7.15 -10.85
N ALA A 54 -5.81 -7.24 -9.60
CA ALA A 54 -7.24 -7.28 -9.25
C ALA A 54 -8.03 -6.05 -9.77
N LEU A 55 -7.43 -4.85 -9.71
CA LEU A 55 -8.05 -3.60 -10.16
C LEU A 55 -8.13 -3.44 -11.70
N THR A 56 -7.35 -4.21 -12.46
CA THR A 56 -7.37 -4.19 -13.93
C THR A 56 -8.39 -5.12 -14.57
N HIS A 57 -8.96 -6.05 -13.81
CA HIS A 57 -9.94 -6.98 -14.34
C HIS A 57 -11.24 -6.28 -14.74
N THR A 58 -11.88 -6.80 -15.79
CA THR A 58 -13.15 -6.30 -16.34
C THR A 58 -14.32 -6.46 -15.36
N ASP A 59 -14.15 -7.30 -14.35
CA ASP A 59 -15.15 -7.58 -13.32
C ASP A 59 -15.24 -6.44 -12.30
N HIS A 60 -16.39 -5.77 -12.28
CA HIS A 60 -16.67 -4.68 -11.34
C HIS A 60 -16.71 -5.12 -9.87
N GLU A 61 -17.12 -6.35 -9.58
CA GLU A 61 -17.12 -6.90 -8.22
C GLU A 61 -15.69 -7.12 -7.75
N CYS A 62 -14.82 -7.70 -8.59
CA CYS A 62 -13.41 -7.88 -8.28
C CYS A 62 -12.74 -6.53 -7.97
N ALA A 63 -12.96 -5.53 -8.82
CA ALA A 63 -12.47 -4.16 -8.60
C ALA A 63 -13.03 -3.56 -7.29
N TYR A 64 -14.32 -3.75 -7.00
CA TYR A 64 -14.94 -3.27 -5.77
C TYR A 64 -14.31 -3.90 -4.52
N TYR A 65 -14.16 -5.23 -4.49
CA TYR A 65 -13.57 -5.93 -3.35
C TYR A 65 -12.10 -5.57 -3.16
N ALA A 66 -11.33 -5.41 -4.24
CA ALA A 66 -9.95 -4.93 -4.18
C ALA A 66 -9.88 -3.51 -3.56
N LEU A 67 -10.73 -2.58 -4.03
CA LEU A 67 -10.84 -1.24 -3.45
C LEU A 67 -11.24 -1.28 -1.97
N PHE A 68 -12.17 -2.16 -1.60
CA PHE A 68 -12.61 -2.32 -0.23
C PHE A 68 -11.48 -2.82 0.68
N VAL A 69 -10.69 -3.79 0.21
CA VAL A 69 -9.50 -4.26 0.92
C VAL A 69 -8.51 -3.12 1.15
N ILE A 70 -8.19 -2.36 0.10
CA ILE A 70 -7.29 -1.20 0.19
C ILE A 70 -7.82 -0.18 1.22
N TYR A 71 -9.10 0.17 1.13
CA TYR A 71 -9.74 1.11 2.05
C TYR A 71 -9.62 0.67 3.51
N LYS A 72 -9.88 -0.62 3.79
CA LYS A 72 -9.83 -1.17 5.14
C LYS A 72 -8.41 -1.23 5.68
N LEU A 73 -7.44 -1.65 4.87
CA LEU A 73 -6.03 -1.64 5.26
C LEU A 73 -5.59 -0.23 5.67
N LEU A 74 -5.85 0.76 4.82
CA LEU A 74 -5.55 2.18 5.09
C LEU A 74 -6.32 2.75 6.30
N SER A 75 -7.52 2.23 6.58
CA SER A 75 -8.33 2.69 7.72
C SER A 75 -7.89 2.13 9.07
N ILE A 76 -7.13 1.02 9.08
CA ILE A 76 -6.72 0.32 10.31
C ILE A 76 -5.33 0.78 10.77
N VAL A 77 -4.47 1.15 9.81
CA VAL A 77 -3.16 1.72 10.09
C VAL A 77 -3.24 3.23 10.29
N SER A 78 -2.35 3.76 11.12
CA SER A 78 -2.24 5.18 11.45
C SER A 78 -0.79 5.57 11.68
N GLY A 79 -0.47 6.87 11.60
CA GLY A 79 0.89 7.39 11.77
C GLY A 79 1.86 6.84 10.72
N ASN A 80 3.11 6.59 11.09
CA ASN A 80 4.16 6.14 10.16
C ASN A 80 3.78 4.92 9.32
N GLN A 81 3.00 3.96 9.85
CA GLN A 81 2.58 2.79 9.07
C GLN A 81 1.62 3.16 7.94
N LEU A 82 0.79 4.19 8.13
CA LEU A 82 -0.07 4.69 7.07
C LEU A 82 0.75 5.35 5.96
N ASP A 83 1.79 6.12 6.33
CA ASP A 83 2.67 6.78 5.35
C ASP A 83 3.45 5.75 4.53
N THR A 84 4.04 4.74 5.17
CA THR A 84 4.69 3.61 4.47
C THR A 84 3.72 2.90 3.52
N LEU A 85 2.50 2.64 3.97
CA LEU A 85 1.52 1.93 3.15
C LEU A 85 1.04 2.78 1.96
N LYS A 86 0.92 4.10 2.12
CA LYS A 86 0.62 5.03 1.03
C LYS A 86 1.75 5.08 0.01
N GLU A 87 3.00 5.10 0.46
CA GLU A 87 4.18 5.07 -0.41
C GLU A 87 4.22 3.77 -1.22
N GLU A 88 4.06 2.62 -0.55
CA GLU A 88 4.00 1.32 -1.21
C GLU A 88 2.86 1.24 -2.24
N ALA A 89 1.68 1.80 -1.91
CA ALA A 89 0.56 1.88 -2.85
C ALA A 89 0.85 2.79 -4.07
N LYS A 90 1.65 3.86 -3.91
CA LYS A 90 2.11 4.70 -5.02
C LYS A 90 3.09 3.91 -5.90
N GLU A 91 4.09 3.27 -5.31
CA GLU A 91 5.13 2.49 -6.02
C GLU A 91 4.55 1.31 -6.80
N CYS A 92 3.56 0.62 -6.23
CA CYS A 92 2.89 -0.51 -6.89
C CYS A 92 1.87 -0.05 -7.96
N GLY A 93 1.69 1.26 -8.17
CA GLY A 93 0.74 1.79 -9.17
C GLY A 93 -0.73 1.67 -8.78
N VAL A 94 -1.06 1.29 -7.53
CA VAL A 94 -2.44 1.19 -7.02
C VAL A 94 -3.15 2.54 -7.14
N VAL A 95 -2.45 3.63 -6.80
CA VAL A 95 -3.00 5.00 -6.87
C VAL A 95 -3.43 5.36 -8.30
N GLY A 96 -2.65 4.97 -9.31
CA GLY A 96 -2.99 5.19 -10.71
C GLY A 96 -4.28 4.47 -11.13
N HIS A 97 -4.45 3.23 -10.67
CA HIS A 97 -5.67 2.46 -10.91
C HIS A 97 -6.88 3.05 -10.19
N ILE A 98 -6.73 3.46 -8.92
CA ILE A 98 -7.80 4.14 -8.18
C ILE A 98 -8.26 5.39 -8.91
N LYS A 99 -7.35 6.20 -9.47
CA LYS A 99 -7.70 7.39 -10.27
C LYS A 99 -8.55 7.03 -11.49
N LYS A 100 -8.17 6.02 -12.27
CA LYS A 100 -8.96 5.53 -13.42
C LYS A 100 -10.35 5.04 -12.99
N LEU A 101 -10.44 4.36 -11.84
CA LEU A 101 -11.70 3.83 -11.33
C LEU A 101 -12.68 4.90 -10.84
N GLN A 102 -12.26 6.17 -10.71
CA GLN A 102 -13.15 7.31 -10.45
C GLN A 102 -13.96 7.74 -11.70
N GLU A 103 -13.74 7.11 -12.84
CA GLU A 103 -14.55 7.32 -14.04
C GLU A 103 -15.27 6.02 -14.44
N ASN A 104 -15.28 5.02 -13.55
CA ASN A 104 -15.92 3.74 -13.80
C ASN A 104 -17.44 3.91 -13.87
N THR A 105 -18.08 3.17 -14.78
CA THR A 105 -19.53 3.16 -14.98
C THR A 105 -20.28 2.59 -13.77
N ASN A 106 -19.63 1.73 -12.98
CA ASN A 106 -20.21 1.18 -11.77
C ASN A 106 -20.17 2.20 -10.62
N GLU A 107 -21.34 2.62 -10.15
CA GLU A 107 -21.47 3.62 -9.09
C GLU A 107 -20.75 3.25 -7.78
N ASN A 108 -20.76 1.97 -7.39
CA ASN A 108 -20.15 1.54 -6.12
C ASN A 108 -18.63 1.61 -6.20
N VAL A 109 -18.06 1.12 -7.30
CA VAL A 109 -16.61 1.22 -7.59
C VAL A 109 -16.18 2.68 -7.64
N HIS A 110 -16.92 3.50 -8.39
CA HIS A 110 -16.69 4.93 -8.53
C HIS A 110 -16.71 5.67 -7.18
N LYS A 111 -17.78 5.51 -6.40
CA LYS A 111 -17.94 6.15 -5.10
C LYS A 111 -16.81 5.75 -4.16
N LEU A 112 -16.47 4.47 -4.10
CA LEU A 112 -15.41 3.97 -3.23
C LEU A 112 -14.03 4.48 -3.66
N ALA A 113 -13.73 4.47 -4.96
CA ALA A 113 -12.49 5.01 -5.51
C ALA A 113 -12.32 6.51 -5.17
N ARG A 114 -13.38 7.31 -5.31
CA ARG A 114 -13.37 8.74 -4.90
C ARG A 114 -13.14 8.91 -3.41
N ILE A 115 -13.77 8.09 -2.56
CA ILE A 115 -13.58 8.15 -1.10
C ILE A 115 -12.11 7.86 -0.75
N ILE A 116 -11.54 6.78 -1.30
CA ILE A 116 -10.15 6.39 -1.03
C ILE A 116 -9.19 7.49 -1.51
N SER A 117 -9.36 7.95 -2.75
CA SER A 117 -8.52 9.01 -3.32
C SER A 117 -8.62 10.29 -2.51
N SER A 118 -9.82 10.71 -2.09
CA SER A 118 -10.02 11.95 -1.34
C SER A 118 -9.50 11.85 0.10
N LYS A 119 -9.63 10.69 0.74
CA LYS A 119 -9.30 10.52 2.17
C LYS A 119 -7.82 10.23 2.41
N TYR A 120 -7.17 9.46 1.53
CA TYR A 120 -5.81 8.98 1.75
C TYR A 120 -4.79 9.53 0.75
N PHE A 121 -5.23 9.87 -0.47
CA PHE A 121 -4.36 10.30 -1.58
C PHE A 121 -4.72 11.68 -2.13
N LYS A 122 -5.37 12.53 -1.32
CA LYS A 122 -5.58 13.93 -1.69
C LYS A 122 -4.21 14.59 -1.74
N ASP A 123 -4.00 15.43 -2.74
CA ASP A 123 -2.76 16.13 -3.10
C ASP A 123 -2.14 17.03 -2.01
N ASN A 124 -2.53 16.90 -0.74
CA ASN A 124 -1.81 17.50 0.38
C ASN A 124 -0.59 16.65 0.77
N ASP A 125 0.21 16.26 -0.24
CA ASP A 125 1.57 15.75 -0.07
C ASP A 125 2.56 16.93 0.16
N ASP A 126 2.06 18.14 0.39
CA ASP A 126 2.84 19.35 0.70
C ASP A 126 3.40 19.41 2.13
N LYS A 127 3.57 18.28 2.81
CA LYS A 127 4.28 18.25 4.09
C LYS A 127 5.23 17.06 4.21
N ILE A 128 6.43 17.31 3.68
CA ILE A 128 7.76 17.12 4.30
C ILE A 128 8.71 16.39 3.35
N ALA A 129 9.34 17.17 2.47
CA ALA A 129 10.75 17.02 2.15
C ALA A 129 11.48 18.33 2.49
N ASN A 130 11.30 18.81 3.73
CA ASN A 130 12.29 19.70 4.35
C ASN A 130 13.17 18.86 5.28
N THR A 131 13.94 17.93 4.71
CA THR A 131 15.23 17.56 5.31
C THR A 131 16.19 18.70 5.02
N GLY A 132 16.10 19.74 5.85
CA GLY A 132 17.20 20.65 6.06
C GLY A 132 18.37 19.86 6.63
N CYS A 133 19.26 19.39 5.77
CA CYS A 133 20.63 19.06 6.17
C CYS A 133 21.53 20.23 5.78
N ALA A 134 21.36 21.35 6.50
CA ALA A 134 22.34 22.42 6.54
C ALA A 134 23.06 22.35 7.89
N ARG A 135 24.25 21.76 7.90
CA ARG A 135 25.37 22.29 8.67
C ARG A 135 26.60 22.25 7.78
N GLU A 136 26.91 23.43 7.24
CA GLU A 136 28.24 23.79 6.77
C GLU A 136 29.24 23.63 7.93
N GLY A 137 30.38 23.01 7.61
CA GLY A 137 31.61 23.08 8.36
C GLY A 137 32.75 23.09 7.35
N LYS A 138 33.16 24.29 6.93
CA LYS A 138 34.38 24.55 6.15
C LYS A 138 35.61 24.50 7.07
N GLY A 139 36.73 24.07 6.51
CA GLY A 139 38.09 24.32 6.99
C GLY A 139 38.65 23.21 7.88
N SER A 140 39.90 22.79 7.79
CA SER A 140 41.05 23.22 6.98
C SER A 140 42.08 22.08 7.05
N ASP A 141 42.96 22.00 6.04
CA ASP A 141 44.26 21.32 6.14
C ASP A 141 44.95 21.60 7.48
N GLU A 142 45.42 20.56 8.17
CA GLU A 142 46.65 20.65 8.96
C GLU A 142 47.31 19.27 9.10
N LYS A 143 48.63 19.31 8.94
CA LYS A 143 49.57 18.20 8.83
C LYS A 143 49.83 17.54 10.18
N GLU A 144 50.27 16.28 10.10
CA GLU A 144 51.45 15.72 10.77
C GLU A 144 51.73 16.12 12.22
N ILE A 145 51.57 15.18 13.16
CA ILE A 145 52.59 14.92 14.20
C ILE A 145 52.63 13.40 14.49
N GLU A 146 53.86 12.87 14.48
CA GLU A 146 54.33 11.62 15.07
C GLU A 146 53.68 11.29 16.44
N ASN A 147 53.54 10.00 16.77
CA ASN A 147 54.52 9.28 17.59
C ASN A 147 53.91 8.03 18.27
N GLU A 148 54.71 6.96 18.27
CA GLU A 148 54.82 5.92 19.31
C GLU A 148 53.66 4.92 19.56
N LYS A 149 53.88 3.66 19.15
CA LYS A 149 54.19 2.49 20.04
C LYS A 149 53.85 1.16 19.35
N GLU A 150 54.90 0.44 18.92
CA GLU A 150 55.37 -0.87 19.43
C GLU A 150 56.27 -1.54 18.39
#